data_AF-A0A973JZP0-F1
#
_entry.id   AF-A0A973JZP0-F1
#
_cell.length_a   1.000
_cell.length_b   1.000
_cell.length_c   1.000
_cell.angle_alpha   90.00
_cell.angle_beta   90.00
_cell.angle_gamma   90.00
#
_symmetry.space_group_name_H-M   'P 1'
#
loop_
_entity.id
_entity.type
_entity.pdbx_description
1 polymer ?
#
loop_
_entity_poly.entity_id
_entity_poly.type
_entity_poly.pdbx_seq_one_letter_code
_entity_poly.pdbx_strand_id
1 'polypeptide(L)'
;WSVEPTKPLTSRRVTAPYNYPFSDNVPTLVADLAGRMVADAAWYLAPVLGNAQADAAALGLVTTLSADIWGPSKNTLLYIKPTTLRINANGYAVLTSRAQVQRVVSEFTDFYRERVAAYAALGRFPVNGSMEIRVTGLDHPADAELDGAQAPLLSALRPDAEHPEWDTAVWLDVLTLPGTPYAEKFLRELERFLLDRYDGTDALTRVEWSKGWAYTEDAVWDDEEVLGTVVPASLGDGAWEQAAGILDRLDPHGVFGNAFLDRLFR
;
A
#
# COMPACT_ATOMS: atom_id res chain seq x y z
N TRP A 1 3.28 14.71 -9.23
CA TRP A 1 2.53 15.26 -10.39
C TRP A 1 2.11 16.67 -10.07
N SER A 2 2.17 17.58 -11.06
CA SER A 2 1.78 18.99 -10.89
C SER A 2 0.70 19.35 -11.90
N VAL A 3 -0.32 20.09 -11.47
CA VAL A 3 -1.32 20.65 -12.40
C VAL A 3 -0.66 21.77 -13.17
N GLU A 4 -0.52 21.59 -14.47
CA GLU A 4 0.19 22.52 -15.34
C GLU A 4 -0.62 22.77 -16.61
N PRO A 5 -1.30 23.94 -16.73
CA PRO A 5 -2.15 24.25 -17.89
C PRO A 5 -1.38 24.31 -19.21
N THR A 6 -0.10 24.71 -19.18
CA THR A 6 0.71 24.89 -20.39
C THR A 6 1.91 23.97 -20.36
N LYS A 7 2.10 23.16 -21.42
CA LYS A 7 3.26 22.26 -21.51
C LYS A 7 4.57 23.01 -21.24
N PRO A 8 5.34 22.65 -20.19
CA PRO A 8 6.66 23.22 -19.99
C PRO A 8 7.58 22.94 -21.18
N LEU A 9 8.59 23.79 -21.38
CA LEU A 9 9.47 23.72 -22.56
C LEU A 9 10.14 22.34 -22.69
N THR A 10 10.62 21.79 -21.58
CA THR A 10 11.38 20.54 -21.50
C THR A 10 10.51 19.29 -21.41
N SER A 11 9.25 19.40 -20.99
CA SER A 11 8.39 18.24 -20.80
C SER A 11 8.03 17.57 -22.13
N ARG A 12 8.10 16.25 -22.16
CA ARG A 12 7.62 15.44 -23.29
C ARG A 12 6.10 15.33 -23.23
N ARG A 13 5.42 15.71 -24.31
CA ARG A 13 3.96 15.55 -24.40
C ARG A 13 3.59 14.07 -24.54
N VAL A 14 2.64 13.60 -23.74
CA VAL A 14 2.10 12.23 -23.79
C VAL A 14 0.62 12.22 -24.16
N THR A 15 0.24 11.36 -25.10
CA THR A 15 -1.14 11.24 -25.62
C THR A 15 -1.85 9.96 -25.18
N ALA A 16 -1.12 9.04 -24.54
CA ALA A 16 -1.63 7.78 -23.99
C ALA A 16 -1.02 7.49 -22.60
N PRO A 17 -1.66 6.62 -21.79
CA PRO A 17 -1.12 6.15 -20.52
C PRO A 17 0.07 5.18 -20.67
N TYR A 18 0.64 4.76 -19.53
CA TYR A 18 1.70 3.75 -19.42
C TYR A 18 3.03 4.19 -20.07
N ASN A 19 3.57 5.30 -19.57
CA ASN A 19 4.75 5.96 -20.10
C ASN A 19 6.09 5.41 -19.54
N TYR A 20 6.06 4.31 -18.78
CA TYR A 20 7.24 3.67 -18.18
C TYR A 20 7.41 2.22 -18.68
N PRO A 21 7.70 2.01 -19.98
CA PRO A 21 7.74 0.67 -20.57
C PRO A 21 8.86 -0.21 -19.99
N PHE A 22 9.90 0.38 -19.39
CA PHE A 22 10.99 -0.31 -18.70
C PHE A 22 10.56 -0.91 -17.36
N SER A 23 9.47 -0.42 -16.77
CA SER A 23 8.83 -1.01 -15.58
C SER A 23 7.79 -2.05 -16.00
N ASP A 24 7.02 -1.76 -17.05
CA ASP A 24 5.96 -2.65 -17.55
C ASP A 24 6.49 -3.89 -18.30
N ASN A 25 7.69 -3.81 -18.87
CA ASN A 25 8.38 -4.93 -19.52
C ASN A 25 9.65 -5.22 -18.72
N VAL A 26 9.54 -6.16 -17.78
CA VAL A 26 10.60 -6.49 -16.84
C VAL A 26 11.89 -6.85 -17.61
N PRO A 27 13.00 -6.13 -17.41
CA PRO A 27 14.27 -6.43 -18.09
C PRO A 27 14.76 -7.84 -17.75
N THR A 28 15.39 -8.52 -18.71
CA THR A 28 15.89 -9.91 -18.55
C THR A 28 16.73 -10.08 -17.29
N LEU A 29 17.64 -9.14 -16.98
CA LEU A 29 18.44 -9.20 -15.76
C LEU A 29 17.58 -9.26 -14.48
N VAL A 30 16.54 -8.44 -14.39
CA VAL A 30 15.63 -8.40 -13.24
C VAL A 30 14.82 -9.69 -13.16
N ALA A 31 14.31 -10.16 -14.31
CA ALA A 31 13.54 -11.39 -14.40
C ALA A 31 14.38 -12.63 -14.01
N ASP A 32 15.64 -12.71 -14.48
CA ASP A 32 16.55 -13.81 -14.17
C ASP A 32 16.93 -13.82 -12.68
N LEU A 33 17.18 -12.65 -12.09
CA LEU A 33 17.46 -12.55 -10.64
C LEU A 33 16.24 -12.99 -9.81
N ALA A 34 15.04 -12.51 -10.13
CA ALA A 34 13.82 -12.95 -9.46
C ALA A 34 13.58 -14.46 -9.65
N GLY A 35 13.81 -14.97 -10.86
CA GLY A 35 13.71 -16.39 -11.19
C GLY A 35 14.64 -17.26 -10.33
N ARG A 36 15.91 -16.86 -10.18
CA ARG A 36 16.87 -17.56 -9.32
C ARG A 36 16.50 -17.52 -7.84
N MET A 37 15.96 -16.39 -7.36
CA MET A 37 15.50 -16.29 -5.97
C MET A 37 14.41 -17.31 -5.67
N VAL A 38 13.43 -17.43 -6.57
CA VAL A 38 12.30 -18.36 -6.42
C VAL A 38 12.69 -19.81 -6.69
N ALA A 39 13.44 -20.09 -7.77
CA ALA A 39 13.75 -21.45 -8.20
C ALA A 39 14.90 -22.09 -7.42
N ASP A 40 15.94 -21.32 -7.09
CA ASP A 40 17.17 -21.82 -6.46
C ASP A 40 17.24 -21.46 -4.97
N ALA A 41 16.16 -20.87 -4.41
CA ALA A 41 16.14 -20.30 -3.06
C ALA A 41 17.28 -19.28 -2.81
N ALA A 42 17.71 -18.56 -3.86
CA ALA A 42 18.82 -17.62 -3.81
C ALA A 42 18.44 -16.27 -3.16
N TRP A 43 17.70 -16.28 -2.06
CA TRP A 43 17.12 -15.10 -1.41
C TRP A 43 18.15 -14.05 -0.98
N TYR A 44 19.40 -14.48 -0.75
CA TYR A 44 20.54 -13.60 -0.49
C TYR A 44 20.87 -12.63 -1.63
N LEU A 45 20.29 -12.84 -2.82
CA LEU A 45 20.41 -11.91 -3.95
C LEU A 45 19.48 -10.69 -3.83
N ALA A 46 18.65 -10.57 -2.79
CA ALA A 46 17.74 -9.43 -2.62
C ALA A 46 18.42 -8.05 -2.78
N PRO A 47 19.63 -7.77 -2.22
CA PRO A 47 20.31 -6.50 -2.46
C PRO A 47 20.72 -6.29 -3.92
N VAL A 48 21.10 -7.37 -4.62
CA VAL A 48 21.48 -7.32 -6.04
C VAL A 48 20.24 -7.06 -6.90
N LEU A 49 19.12 -7.72 -6.60
CA LEU A 49 17.84 -7.48 -7.26
C LEU A 49 17.38 -6.03 -7.07
N GLY A 50 17.44 -5.49 -5.84
CA GLY A 50 17.07 -4.10 -5.55
C GLY A 50 17.89 -3.10 -6.36
N ASN A 51 19.21 -3.28 -6.44
CA ASN A 51 20.07 -2.44 -7.27
C ASN A 51 19.72 -2.55 -8.77
N ALA A 52 19.48 -3.77 -9.27
CA ALA A 52 19.10 -3.98 -10.67
C ALA A 52 17.75 -3.31 -11.01
N GLN A 53 16.77 -3.35 -10.09
CA GLN A 53 15.49 -2.66 -10.26
C GLN A 53 15.66 -1.14 -10.27
N ALA A 54 16.47 -0.59 -9.37
CA ALA A 54 16.77 0.85 -9.31
C ALA A 54 17.48 1.34 -10.58
N ASP A 55 18.50 0.60 -11.04
CA ASP A 55 19.24 0.92 -12.27
C ASP A 55 18.33 0.84 -13.51
N ALA A 56 17.48 -0.18 -13.59
CA ALA A 56 16.51 -0.33 -14.68
C ALA A 56 15.54 0.86 -14.74
N ALA A 57 15.04 1.31 -13.58
CA ALA A 57 14.17 2.48 -13.51
C ALA A 57 14.89 3.77 -13.92
N ALA A 58 16.09 4.01 -13.38
CA ALA A 58 16.87 5.22 -13.66
C ALA A 58 17.27 5.31 -15.15
N LEU A 59 17.84 4.24 -15.71
CA LEU A 59 18.22 4.19 -17.13
C LEU A 59 16.99 4.22 -18.02
N GLY A 60 15.91 3.56 -17.63
CA GLY A 60 14.65 3.55 -18.34
C GLY A 60 14.04 4.94 -18.50
N LEU A 61 14.00 5.72 -17.41
CA LEU A 61 13.50 7.10 -17.42
C LEU A 61 14.28 7.99 -18.40
N VAL A 62 15.61 7.85 -18.43
CA VAL A 62 16.48 8.62 -19.32
C VAL A 62 16.29 8.19 -20.77
N THR A 63 16.40 6.89 -21.05
CA THR A 63 16.36 6.34 -22.42
C THR A 63 15.00 6.52 -23.10
N THR A 64 13.92 6.58 -22.33
CA THR A 64 12.55 6.79 -22.85
C THR A 64 12.09 8.24 -22.77
N LEU A 65 12.94 9.15 -22.28
CA LEU A 65 12.62 10.56 -22.05
C LEU A 65 11.33 10.72 -21.21
N SER A 66 11.18 9.89 -20.18
CA SER A 66 9.98 9.81 -19.33
C SER A 66 10.15 10.44 -17.95
N ALA A 67 11.30 11.05 -17.67
CA ALA A 67 11.54 11.76 -16.40
C ALA A 67 10.66 13.02 -16.24
N ASP A 68 10.27 13.67 -17.34
CA ASP A 68 9.43 14.87 -17.35
C ASP A 68 8.38 14.74 -18.47
N ILE A 69 7.16 14.36 -18.09
CA ILE A 69 6.03 14.14 -19.00
C ILE A 69 4.86 15.07 -18.71
N TRP A 70 4.14 15.46 -19.76
CA TRP A 70 2.98 16.35 -19.65
C TRP A 70 1.85 15.90 -20.57
N GLY A 71 0.62 15.92 -20.08
CA GLY A 71 -0.57 15.59 -20.87
C GLY A 71 -1.83 15.52 -20.01
N PRO A 72 -2.96 15.11 -20.60
CA PRO A 72 -4.19 14.87 -19.86
C PRO A 72 -3.96 13.93 -18.67
N SER A 73 -4.66 14.18 -17.55
CA SER A 73 -4.47 13.47 -16.27
C SER A 73 -4.39 11.95 -16.42
N LYS A 74 -5.31 11.34 -17.18
CA LYS A 74 -5.31 9.87 -17.38
C LYS A 74 -3.98 9.33 -17.92
N ASN A 75 -3.29 10.11 -18.75
CA ASN A 75 -2.05 9.67 -19.41
C ASN A 75 -0.86 9.67 -18.44
N THR A 76 -0.94 10.39 -17.33
CA THR A 76 0.09 10.47 -16.30
C THR A 76 -0.27 9.71 -15.02
N LEU A 77 -1.56 9.51 -14.74
CA LEU A 77 -2.06 8.77 -13.57
C LEU A 77 -2.12 7.25 -13.78
N LEU A 78 -2.31 6.78 -15.02
CA LEU A 78 -2.25 5.36 -15.34
C LEU A 78 -0.84 4.99 -15.80
N TYR A 79 -0.06 4.39 -14.89
CA TYR A 79 1.36 4.14 -15.11
C TYR A 79 1.85 2.72 -14.77
N ILE A 80 0.94 1.81 -14.39
CA ILE A 80 1.26 0.40 -14.08
C ILE A 80 0.45 -0.50 -15.01
N LYS A 81 1.12 -1.32 -15.82
CA LYS A 81 0.48 -2.42 -16.56
C LYS A 81 0.50 -3.73 -15.76
N PRO A 82 -0.40 -4.68 -16.06
CA PRO A 82 -0.39 -5.99 -15.41
C PRO A 82 0.82 -6.86 -15.77
N THR A 83 1.71 -6.41 -16.67
CA THR A 83 2.93 -7.12 -17.08
C THR A 83 4.15 -6.78 -16.21
N THR A 84 4.00 -5.89 -15.23
CA THR A 84 5.03 -5.65 -14.20
C THR A 84 5.33 -6.91 -13.39
N LEU A 85 6.41 -6.87 -12.62
CA LEU A 85 6.80 -7.97 -11.75
C LEU A 85 5.66 -8.35 -10.80
N ARG A 86 5.39 -9.65 -10.66
CA ARG A 86 4.36 -10.17 -9.76
C ARG A 86 4.89 -10.22 -8.34
N ILE A 87 4.25 -9.48 -7.46
CA ILE A 87 4.65 -9.29 -6.07
C ILE A 87 3.43 -9.39 -5.15
N ASN A 88 3.67 -9.79 -3.91
CA ASN A 88 2.76 -9.56 -2.81
C ASN A 88 3.08 -8.21 -2.17
N ALA A 89 2.10 -7.60 -1.51
CA ALA A 89 2.28 -6.38 -0.74
C ALA A 89 1.40 -6.41 0.50
N ASN A 90 1.91 -5.87 1.61
CA ASN A 90 1.02 -5.36 2.64
C ASN A 90 0.41 -4.03 2.20
N GLY A 91 -0.43 -3.43 3.04
CA GLY A 91 -0.81 -2.04 2.84
C GLY A 91 -1.61 -1.48 4.00
N TYR A 92 -1.27 -0.25 4.38
CA TYR A 92 -1.91 0.50 5.46
C TYR A 92 -2.05 1.96 5.09
N ALA A 93 -3.14 2.58 5.51
CA ALA A 93 -3.35 4.02 5.50
C ALA A 93 -3.20 4.57 6.92
N VAL A 94 -2.27 5.49 7.11
CA VAL A 94 -2.12 6.24 8.37
C VAL A 94 -2.82 7.58 8.22
N LEU A 95 -3.97 7.72 8.88
CA LEU A 95 -4.73 8.96 8.98
C LEU A 95 -4.03 9.91 9.94
N THR A 96 -3.76 11.13 9.49
CA THR A 96 -3.11 12.16 10.30
C THR A 96 -3.38 13.53 9.71
N SER A 97 -2.91 14.60 10.38
CA SER A 97 -2.90 15.93 9.77
C SER A 97 -1.80 16.05 8.73
N ARG A 98 -2.03 16.83 7.67
CA ARG A 98 -1.05 17.08 6.60
C ARG A 98 0.33 17.52 7.10
N ALA A 99 0.39 18.25 8.21
CA ALA A 99 1.64 18.70 8.83
C ALA A 99 2.50 17.54 9.38
N GLN A 100 1.91 16.39 9.68
CA GLN A 100 2.58 15.22 10.26
C GLN A 100 3.05 14.20 9.21
N VAL A 101 2.77 14.39 7.91
CA VAL A 101 3.17 13.46 6.85
C VAL A 101 4.66 13.12 6.91
N GLN A 102 5.52 14.13 7.07
CA GLN A 102 6.97 13.91 7.10
C GLN A 102 7.42 13.09 8.32
N ARG A 103 6.74 13.26 9.47
CA ARG A 103 7.00 12.47 10.68
C ARG A 103 6.64 11.01 10.43
N VAL A 104 5.43 10.74 9.91
CA VAL A 104 4.96 9.38 9.60
C VAL A 104 5.92 8.66 8.65
N VAL A 105 6.33 9.35 7.57
CA VAL A 105 7.30 8.81 6.60
C VAL A 105 8.63 8.52 7.28
N SER A 106 9.18 9.46 8.06
CA SER A 106 10.47 9.27 8.73
C SER A 106 10.43 8.05 9.66
N GLU A 107 9.48 8.02 10.59
CA GLU A 107 9.34 6.95 11.59
C GLU A 107 9.18 5.57 10.93
N PHE A 108 8.34 5.48 9.88
CA PHE A 108 8.18 4.25 9.12
C PHE A 108 9.47 3.82 8.42
N THR A 109 10.16 4.74 7.73
CA THR A 109 11.40 4.40 7.03
C THR A 109 12.54 4.02 7.98
N ASP A 110 12.60 4.63 9.16
CA ASP A 110 13.59 4.29 10.18
C ASP A 110 13.34 2.89 10.74
N PHE A 111 12.10 2.58 11.10
CA PHE A 111 11.71 1.23 11.52
C PHE A 111 12.01 0.19 10.43
N TYR A 112 11.58 0.44 9.19
CA TYR A 112 11.82 -0.46 8.05
C TYR A 112 13.31 -0.74 7.85
N ARG A 113 14.15 0.30 7.85
CA ARG A 113 15.61 0.15 7.68
C ARG A 113 16.24 -0.65 8.80
N GLU A 114 15.84 -0.39 10.04
CA GLU A 114 16.31 -1.15 11.20
C GLU A 114 15.97 -2.64 11.06
N ARG A 115 14.71 -2.95 10.72
CA ARG A 115 14.24 -4.33 10.56
C ARG A 115 14.94 -5.05 9.42
N VAL A 116 15.05 -4.43 8.24
CA VAL A 116 15.77 -5.03 7.10
C VAL A 116 17.23 -5.32 7.46
N ALA A 117 17.90 -4.40 8.16
CA ALA A 117 19.27 -4.62 8.63
C ALA A 117 19.36 -5.77 9.65
N ALA A 118 18.42 -5.85 10.60
CA ALA A 118 18.38 -6.93 11.59
C ALA A 118 18.19 -8.30 10.94
N TYR A 119 17.30 -8.43 9.96
CA TYR A 119 17.11 -9.66 9.20
C TYR A 119 18.34 -10.02 8.36
N ALA A 120 18.93 -9.03 7.67
CA ALA A 120 20.14 -9.24 6.86
C ALA A 120 21.33 -9.70 7.71
N ALA A 121 21.49 -9.19 8.94
CA ALA A 121 22.52 -9.63 9.89
C ALA A 121 22.37 -11.11 10.29
N LEU A 122 21.16 -11.67 10.17
CA LEU A 122 20.87 -13.09 10.37
C LEU A 122 20.91 -13.91 9.07
N GLY A 123 21.33 -13.31 7.95
CA GLY A 123 21.32 -13.94 6.63
C GLY A 123 19.91 -14.18 6.07
N ARG A 124 18.92 -13.40 6.53
CA ARG A 124 17.51 -13.49 6.11
C ARG A 124 17.14 -12.29 5.26
N PHE A 125 16.35 -12.53 4.20
CA PHE A 125 16.01 -11.51 3.21
C PHE A 125 14.50 -11.54 2.91
N PRO A 126 13.66 -11.13 3.89
CA PRO A 126 12.20 -11.25 3.80
C PRO A 126 11.57 -10.29 2.77
N VAL A 127 12.30 -9.23 2.39
CA VAL A 127 11.86 -8.21 1.45
C VAL A 127 12.83 -8.13 0.29
N ASN A 128 12.29 -8.21 -0.92
CA ASN A 128 13.06 -8.17 -2.17
C ASN A 128 12.36 -7.38 -3.30
N GLY A 129 11.29 -6.65 -2.95
CA GLY A 129 10.71 -5.59 -3.77
C GLY A 129 10.95 -4.20 -3.15
N SER A 130 10.17 -3.23 -3.59
CA SER A 130 10.24 -1.85 -3.13
C SER A 130 9.37 -1.60 -1.90
N MET A 131 9.72 -0.54 -1.17
CA MET A 131 8.78 0.16 -0.31
C MET A 131 8.08 1.23 -1.15
N GLU A 132 6.76 1.34 -1.07
CA GLU A 132 5.98 2.35 -1.77
C GLU A 132 5.26 3.26 -0.76
N ILE A 133 5.33 4.57 -1.01
CA ILE A 133 4.70 5.59 -0.16
C ILE A 133 3.88 6.51 -1.05
N ARG A 134 2.61 6.69 -0.69
CA ARG A 134 1.69 7.61 -1.38
C ARG A 134 0.92 8.43 -0.35
N VAL A 135 0.39 9.57 -0.76
CA VAL A 135 -0.38 10.46 0.14
C VAL A 135 -1.64 10.91 -0.58
N THR A 136 -2.78 10.82 0.10
CA THR A 136 -4.10 11.26 -0.40
C THR A 136 -4.81 12.10 0.66
N GLY A 137 -5.90 12.76 0.28
CA GLY A 137 -6.90 13.22 1.25
C GLY A 137 -7.71 12.03 1.79
N LEU A 138 -8.74 12.36 2.57
CA LEU A 138 -9.74 11.41 3.09
C LEU A 138 -11.02 11.44 2.25
N ASP A 139 -11.91 10.47 2.45
CA ASP A 139 -13.21 10.39 1.78
C ASP A 139 -14.23 11.35 2.41
N HIS A 140 -13.94 12.65 2.34
CA HIS A 140 -14.82 13.67 2.87
C HIS A 140 -16.12 13.74 2.05
N PRO A 141 -17.30 13.60 2.68
CA PRO A 141 -18.57 13.63 1.96
C PRO A 141 -18.85 14.98 1.27
N ALA A 142 -18.23 16.07 1.76
CA ALA A 142 -18.35 17.39 1.16
C ALA A 142 -17.78 17.46 -0.27
N ASP A 143 -16.80 16.61 -0.61
CA ASP A 143 -16.19 16.56 -1.94
C ASP A 143 -17.11 15.94 -3.00
N ALA A 144 -18.23 15.33 -2.58
CA ALA A 144 -19.24 14.77 -3.48
C ALA A 144 -20.17 15.83 -4.08
N GLU A 145 -20.13 17.08 -3.58
CA GLU A 145 -20.97 18.20 -4.04
C GLU A 145 -22.49 17.87 -4.03
N LEU A 146 -22.93 16.99 -3.12
CA LEU A 146 -24.31 16.54 -2.99
C LEU A 146 -24.81 16.69 -1.54
N ASP A 147 -25.98 17.32 -1.37
CA ASP A 147 -26.63 17.45 -0.07
C ASP A 147 -26.93 16.08 0.54
N GLY A 148 -26.50 15.88 1.79
CA GLY A 148 -26.72 14.65 2.54
C GLY A 148 -25.76 13.50 2.19
N ALA A 149 -24.73 13.74 1.38
CA ALA A 149 -23.66 12.77 1.15
C ALA A 149 -23.06 12.27 2.49
N GLN A 150 -22.75 10.98 2.54
CA GLN A 150 -22.15 10.31 3.69
C GLN A 150 -20.82 9.68 3.27
N ALA A 151 -19.85 9.62 4.19
CA ALA A 151 -18.61 8.90 3.96
C ALA A 151 -18.89 7.40 3.80
N PRO A 152 -18.13 6.67 2.98
CA PRO A 152 -18.28 5.22 2.88
C PRO A 152 -17.92 4.56 4.23
N LEU A 153 -18.85 3.78 4.81
CA LEU A 153 -18.74 3.28 6.18
C LEU A 153 -17.47 2.48 6.45
N LEU A 154 -17.05 1.67 5.47
CA LEU A 154 -15.92 0.75 5.55
C LEU A 154 -14.68 1.24 4.79
N SER A 155 -14.64 2.49 4.31
CA SER A 155 -13.42 2.98 3.66
C SER A 155 -12.30 3.14 4.68
N ALA A 156 -11.09 2.67 4.33
CA ALA A 156 -9.89 2.99 5.09
C ALA A 156 -9.67 4.51 5.20
N LEU A 157 -10.16 5.28 4.23
CA LEU A 157 -10.07 6.74 4.18
C LEU A 157 -11.27 7.47 4.80
N ARG A 158 -12.18 6.77 5.49
CA ARG A 158 -13.30 7.44 6.17
C ARG A 158 -12.77 8.52 7.13
N PRO A 159 -13.25 9.77 7.10
CA PRO A 159 -12.85 10.76 8.09
C PRO A 159 -13.15 10.32 9.53
N ASP A 160 -12.26 10.63 10.45
CA ASP A 160 -12.48 10.44 11.88
C ASP A 160 -13.28 11.64 12.44
N ALA A 161 -14.37 11.37 13.16
CA ALA A 161 -15.24 12.42 13.67
C ALA A 161 -14.69 13.08 14.94
N GLU A 162 -13.87 12.37 15.71
CA GLU A 162 -13.23 12.88 16.93
C GLU A 162 -11.95 13.65 16.60
N HIS A 163 -11.36 13.38 15.43
CA HIS A 163 -10.15 14.02 14.92
C HIS A 163 -10.35 14.74 13.58
N PRO A 164 -11.13 15.85 13.55
CA PRO A 164 -11.38 16.61 12.32
C PRO A 164 -10.12 17.27 11.74
N GLU A 165 -9.04 17.37 12.52
CA GLU A 165 -7.72 17.84 12.05
C GLU A 165 -6.96 16.82 11.22
N TRP A 166 -7.37 15.54 11.22
CA TRP A 166 -6.81 14.53 10.33
C TRP A 166 -7.48 14.65 8.96
N ASP A 167 -6.75 15.22 8.02
CA ASP A 167 -7.21 15.54 6.66
C ASP A 167 -6.45 14.76 5.58
N THR A 168 -5.52 13.89 5.99
CA THR A 168 -4.54 13.26 5.12
C THR A 168 -4.36 11.79 5.48
N ALA A 169 -4.22 10.94 4.46
CA ALA A 169 -3.78 9.55 4.63
C ALA A 169 -2.42 9.33 3.98
N VAL A 170 -1.48 8.75 4.74
CA VAL A 170 -0.20 8.26 4.24
C VAL A 170 -0.31 6.76 4.00
N TRP A 171 -0.24 6.35 2.75
CA TRP A 171 -0.25 4.94 2.34
C TRP A 171 1.15 4.37 2.41
N LEU A 172 1.31 3.26 3.13
CA LEU A 172 2.60 2.62 3.40
C LEU A 172 2.53 1.15 2.99
N ASP A 173 3.33 0.80 1.98
CA ASP A 173 3.36 -0.54 1.39
C ASP A 173 4.81 -1.05 1.30
N VAL A 174 4.99 -2.35 1.49
CA VAL A 174 6.23 -3.10 1.26
C VAL A 174 5.93 -4.28 0.36
N LEU A 175 6.64 -4.34 -0.76
CA LEU A 175 6.45 -5.31 -1.82
C LEU A 175 7.53 -6.41 -1.71
N THR A 176 7.15 -7.67 -1.93
CA THR A 176 8.07 -8.80 -1.95
C THR A 176 7.57 -9.91 -2.87
N LEU A 177 8.46 -10.74 -3.40
CA LEU A 177 8.09 -11.89 -4.22
C LEU A 177 7.24 -12.88 -3.39
N PRO A 178 6.16 -13.45 -3.94
CA PRO A 178 5.38 -14.46 -3.24
C PRO A 178 6.23 -15.68 -2.85
N GLY A 179 6.04 -16.20 -1.64
CA GLY A 179 6.81 -17.33 -1.12
C GLY A 179 8.21 -16.98 -0.60
N THR A 180 8.56 -15.69 -0.53
CA THR A 180 9.81 -15.25 0.11
C THR A 180 9.84 -15.68 1.59
N PRO A 181 10.85 -16.44 2.04
CA PRO A 181 10.94 -16.88 3.43
C PRO A 181 10.94 -15.71 4.41
N TYR A 182 10.22 -15.88 5.52
CA TYR A 182 10.10 -14.90 6.61
C TYR A 182 9.35 -13.61 6.23
N ALA A 183 8.72 -13.53 5.06
CA ALA A 183 7.97 -12.36 4.64
C ALA A 183 6.82 -12.05 5.61
N GLU A 184 5.99 -13.04 5.96
CA GLU A 184 4.83 -12.88 6.84
C GLU A 184 5.26 -12.40 8.23
N LYS A 185 6.27 -13.05 8.82
CA LYS A 185 6.86 -12.61 10.11
C LYS A 185 7.37 -11.17 10.05
N PHE A 186 8.09 -10.77 9.00
CA PHE A 186 8.56 -9.40 8.84
C PHE A 186 7.40 -8.41 8.70
N LEU A 187 6.39 -8.76 7.89
CA LEU A 187 5.22 -7.92 7.66
C LEU A 187 4.32 -7.83 8.90
N ARG A 188 4.29 -8.86 9.76
CA ARG A 188 3.70 -8.81 11.10
C ARG A 188 4.43 -7.82 12.01
N GLU A 189 5.76 -7.83 12.04
CA GLU A 189 6.51 -6.85 12.86
C GLU A 189 6.21 -5.41 12.41
N LEU A 190 6.09 -5.19 11.10
CA LEU A 190 5.70 -3.91 10.51
C LEU A 190 4.26 -3.54 10.85
N GLU A 191 3.31 -4.47 10.71
CA GLU A 191 1.91 -4.27 11.09
C GLU A 191 1.79 -3.85 12.55
N ARG A 192 2.45 -4.58 13.45
CA ARG A 192 2.41 -4.29 14.88
C ARG A 192 3.02 -2.93 15.21
N PHE A 193 4.14 -2.56 14.57
CA PHE A 193 4.66 -1.21 14.68
C PHE A 193 3.64 -0.15 14.26
N LEU A 194 2.96 -0.30 13.12
CA LEU A 194 2.00 0.68 12.63
C LEU A 194 0.77 0.79 13.53
N LEU A 195 0.23 -0.34 13.99
CA LEU A 195 -0.93 -0.39 14.88
C LEU A 195 -0.61 0.19 16.26
N ASP A 196 0.56 -0.12 16.82
CA ASP A 196 0.97 0.38 18.13
C ASP A 196 1.35 1.88 18.08
N ARG A 197 1.99 2.32 16.99
CA ARG A 197 2.49 3.70 16.88
C ARG A 197 1.40 4.71 16.53
N TYR A 198 0.46 4.31 15.69
CA TYR A 198 -0.63 5.17 15.22
C TYR A 198 -1.96 4.56 15.68
N ASP A 199 -2.15 4.59 16.99
CA ASP A 199 -3.22 3.92 17.74
C ASP A 199 -4.51 4.75 17.87
N GLY A 200 -4.56 5.93 17.25
CA GLY A 200 -5.64 6.90 17.40
C GLY A 200 -5.30 8.07 18.33
N THR A 201 -4.14 8.10 19.00
CA THR A 201 -3.77 9.23 19.87
C THR A 201 -3.37 10.48 19.06
N ASP A 202 -2.49 10.33 18.07
CA ASP A 202 -1.97 11.43 17.25
C ASP A 202 -1.98 11.16 15.74
N ALA A 203 -2.27 9.91 15.37
CA ALA A 203 -2.58 9.41 14.05
C ALA A 203 -3.23 8.03 14.20
N LEU A 204 -3.88 7.54 13.15
CA LEU A 204 -4.61 6.27 13.18
C LEU A 204 -4.26 5.39 11.97
N THR A 205 -3.81 4.16 12.23
CA THR A 205 -3.60 3.15 11.19
C THR A 205 -4.90 2.44 10.84
N ARG A 206 -5.16 2.29 9.54
CA ARG A 206 -6.18 1.41 8.97
C ARG A 206 -5.59 0.55 7.87
N VAL A 207 -6.18 -0.63 7.65
CA VAL A 207 -5.72 -1.57 6.64
C VAL A 207 -6.09 -1.11 5.22
N GLU A 208 -5.21 -1.30 4.24
CA GLU A 208 -5.58 -1.22 2.83
C GLU A 208 -6.25 -2.54 2.43
N TRP A 209 -7.57 -2.53 2.30
CA TRP A 209 -8.36 -3.75 2.02
C TRP A 209 -7.88 -4.58 0.83
N SER A 210 -7.26 -3.95 -0.17
CA SER A 210 -6.80 -4.62 -1.39
C SER A 210 -5.52 -5.43 -1.21
N LYS A 211 -4.88 -5.35 -0.05
CA LYS A 211 -3.53 -5.87 0.24
C LYS A 211 -3.53 -6.90 1.36
N GLY A 212 -2.34 -7.33 1.76
CA GLY A 212 -2.15 -8.14 2.96
C GLY A 212 -2.16 -7.34 4.26
N TRP A 213 -2.79 -7.89 5.28
CA TRP A 213 -2.92 -7.39 6.65
C TRP A 213 -3.41 -8.55 7.55
N ALA A 214 -3.50 -8.35 8.86
CA ALA A 214 -3.74 -9.39 9.86
C ALA A 214 -2.74 -10.55 9.74
N TYR A 215 -1.45 -10.22 9.81
CA TYR A 215 -0.36 -11.17 9.64
C TYR A 215 -0.09 -11.97 10.90
N THR A 216 0.03 -13.29 10.79
CA THR A 216 0.68 -14.15 11.80
C THR A 216 2.17 -14.27 11.47
N GLU A 217 2.91 -15.16 12.14
CA GLU A 217 4.31 -15.41 11.76
C GLU A 217 4.44 -16.08 10.38
N ASP A 218 3.37 -16.73 9.90
CA ASP A 218 3.37 -17.64 8.76
C ASP A 218 2.16 -17.52 7.83
N ALA A 219 1.20 -16.64 8.14
CA ALA A 219 0.01 -16.39 7.34
C ALA A 219 -0.34 -14.90 7.25
N VAL A 220 -1.24 -14.60 6.31
CA VAL A 220 -1.84 -13.27 6.08
C VAL A 220 -3.36 -13.43 6.13
N TRP A 221 -4.07 -12.38 6.54
CA TRP A 221 -5.52 -12.39 6.75
C TRP A 221 -5.98 -13.42 7.79
N ASP A 222 -5.18 -13.61 8.84
CA ASP A 222 -5.37 -14.71 9.79
C ASP A 222 -5.21 -14.34 11.28
N ASP A 223 -4.67 -13.16 11.59
CA ASP A 223 -4.59 -12.70 12.98
C ASP A 223 -5.98 -12.32 13.53
N GLU A 224 -6.51 -13.16 14.43
CA GLU A 224 -7.84 -13.01 15.01
C GLU A 224 -8.05 -11.73 15.83
N GLU A 225 -6.99 -11.20 16.46
CA GLU A 225 -7.08 -9.94 17.19
C GLU A 225 -7.25 -8.78 16.20
N VAL A 226 -6.46 -8.79 15.12
CA VAL A 226 -6.55 -7.76 14.09
C VAL A 226 -7.92 -7.83 13.39
N LEU A 227 -8.38 -9.03 13.05
CA LEU A 227 -9.67 -9.26 12.37
C LEU A 227 -10.86 -8.87 13.25
N GLY A 228 -10.91 -9.36 14.49
CA GLY A 228 -12.09 -9.24 15.35
C GLY A 228 -12.11 -8.02 16.25
N THR A 229 -10.98 -7.35 16.47
CA THR A 229 -10.89 -6.21 17.39
C THR A 229 -10.33 -4.96 16.71
N VAL A 230 -9.12 -5.03 16.18
CA VAL A 230 -8.39 -3.83 15.73
C VAL A 230 -9.07 -3.19 14.52
N VAL A 231 -9.39 -3.98 13.50
CA VAL A 231 -10.01 -3.49 12.27
C VAL A 231 -11.40 -2.89 12.53
N PRO A 232 -12.33 -3.56 13.23
CA PRO A 232 -13.61 -2.96 13.61
C PRO A 232 -13.45 -1.65 14.40
N ALA A 233 -12.60 -1.64 15.42
CA ALA A 233 -12.38 -0.46 16.27
C ALA A 233 -11.80 0.73 15.49
N SER A 234 -10.95 0.48 14.49
CA SER A 234 -10.30 1.53 13.71
C SER A 234 -11.28 2.42 12.93
N LEU A 235 -12.52 1.99 12.71
CA LEU A 235 -13.52 2.75 11.95
C LEU A 235 -14.41 3.65 12.83
N GLY A 236 -14.16 3.66 14.14
CA GLY A 236 -14.89 4.44 15.14
C GLY A 236 -16.20 3.78 15.58
N ASP A 237 -16.75 4.27 16.69
CA ASP A 237 -17.89 3.66 17.38
C ASP A 237 -19.12 3.47 16.45
N GLY A 238 -19.58 2.22 16.34
CA GLY A 238 -20.82 1.85 15.66
C GLY A 238 -20.73 1.79 14.14
N ALA A 239 -19.63 2.25 13.53
CA ALA A 239 -19.41 2.25 12.09
C ALA A 239 -19.46 0.84 11.49
N TRP A 240 -18.74 -0.07 12.14
CA TRP A 240 -18.60 -1.45 11.73
C TRP A 240 -19.91 -2.20 11.87
N GLU A 241 -20.56 -2.08 13.02
CA GLU A 241 -21.85 -2.72 13.33
C GLU A 241 -22.96 -2.22 12.41
N GLN A 242 -22.96 -0.92 12.10
CA GLN A 242 -23.89 -0.35 11.14
C GLN A 242 -23.68 -0.96 9.75
N ALA A 243 -22.43 -1.05 9.30
CA ALA A 243 -22.12 -1.64 8.00
C ALA A 243 -22.50 -3.11 7.94
N ALA A 244 -22.10 -3.90 8.94
CA ALA A 244 -22.44 -5.32 9.08
C ALA A 244 -23.96 -5.54 9.05
N GLY A 245 -24.72 -4.79 9.87
CA GLY A 245 -26.18 -4.90 9.90
C GLY A 245 -26.87 -4.47 8.61
N ILE A 246 -26.29 -3.52 7.85
CA ILE A 246 -26.78 -3.17 6.52
C ILE A 246 -26.51 -4.29 5.52
N LEU A 247 -25.29 -4.85 5.51
CA LEU A 247 -24.89 -5.92 4.59
C LEU A 247 -25.74 -7.18 4.83
N ASP A 248 -25.90 -7.61 6.08
CA ASP A 248 -26.74 -8.76 6.45
C ASP A 248 -28.20 -8.58 6.04
N ARG A 249 -28.74 -7.36 6.20
CA ARG A 249 -30.11 -7.05 5.77
C ARG A 249 -30.29 -7.09 4.25
N LEU A 250 -29.26 -6.69 3.50
CA LEU A 250 -29.29 -6.68 2.04
C LEU A 250 -29.01 -8.06 1.44
N ASP A 251 -28.24 -8.90 2.12
CA ASP A 251 -27.90 -10.27 1.71
C ASP A 251 -28.06 -11.27 2.87
N PRO A 252 -29.30 -11.55 3.30
CA PRO A 252 -29.57 -12.45 4.44
C PRO A 252 -29.23 -13.92 4.15
N HIS A 253 -28.78 -14.24 2.93
CA HIS A 253 -28.39 -15.58 2.51
C HIS A 253 -26.87 -15.71 2.32
N GLY A 254 -26.10 -14.63 2.53
CA GLY A 254 -24.64 -14.65 2.41
C GLY A 254 -24.13 -15.02 1.02
N VAL A 255 -24.88 -14.68 -0.04
CA VAL A 255 -24.50 -14.96 -1.43
C VAL A 255 -23.20 -14.23 -1.81
N PHE A 256 -22.98 -13.04 -1.26
CA PHE A 256 -21.80 -12.20 -1.49
C PHE A 256 -20.75 -12.35 -0.38
N GLY A 257 -20.75 -13.48 0.32
CA GLY A 257 -19.79 -13.84 1.37
C GLY A 257 -18.72 -14.84 0.93
N ASN A 258 -17.79 -15.11 1.85
CA ASN A 258 -16.86 -16.23 1.80
C ASN A 258 -16.34 -16.50 3.22
N ALA A 259 -15.62 -17.62 3.42
CA ALA A 259 -15.14 -18.02 4.74
C ALA A 259 -14.26 -16.97 5.45
N PHE A 260 -13.59 -16.09 4.71
CA PHE A 260 -12.82 -14.99 5.29
C PHE A 260 -13.74 -13.85 5.75
N LEU A 261 -14.68 -13.43 4.91
CA LEU A 261 -15.66 -12.39 5.28
C LEU A 261 -16.55 -12.85 6.44
N ASP A 262 -16.87 -14.15 6.52
CA ASP A 262 -17.58 -14.76 7.64
C ASP A 262 -16.78 -14.75 8.94
N ARG A 263 -15.45 -14.59 8.90
CA ARG A 263 -14.62 -14.36 10.10
C ARG A 263 -14.54 -12.89 10.44
N LEU A 264 -14.41 -12.05 9.42
CA LEU A 264 -14.24 -10.61 9.55
C LEU A 264 -15.50 -9.93 10.13
N PHE A 265 -16.69 -10.28 9.65
CA PHE A 265 -17.96 -9.67 10.07
C PHE A 265 -18.70 -10.44 11.17
N ARG A 266 -17.98 -11.26 11.96
CA ARG A 266 -18.58 -11.99 13.08
C ARG A 266 -19.03 -11.11 14.24
#